data_AF-A0A9P7JRL8-F1
#
_entry.id   AF-A0A9P7JRL8-F1
#
_cell.length_a   1.000
_cell.length_b   1.000
_cell.length_c   1.000
_cell.angle_alpha   90.00
_cell.angle_beta   90.00
_cell.angle_gamma   90.00
#
_symmetry.space_group_name_H-M   'P 1'
#
loop_
_entity.id
_entity.type
_entity.pdbx_description
1 polymer ?
#
loop_
_entity_poly.entity_id
_entity_poly.type
_entity_poly.pdbx_seq_one_letter_code
_entity_poly.pdbx_strand_id
1 'polypeptide(L)'
;MPRSESPIVVPQKKVCLQKAEVLVLRAHLEDWKSVKGKERSRVLLAIYKEASLQAPTKEKALLKARRKIYEQWLQNQSRRRGAAKPLIKYGRHWTARQVLIHTHKASIRQETGEMAGSEGMITRWPKAAKTVINHLSAEEREEAEAMAEKWNNEAVPPDIQAEVAESKGANMIEHFTTKMFKKAGMRVCILSAWKDSQGKLMLGGHDFNEQFGDGESFIKTRDWDSIIMPEWVEYAGEQFGEAM
;
A
#
# COMPACT_ATOMS: atom_id res chain seq x y z
N MET A 1 29.39 -41.53 -32.43
CA MET A 1 29.15 -41.06 -31.05
C MET A 1 27.81 -40.35 -31.01
N PRO A 2 26.74 -40.96 -30.49
CA PRO A 2 25.46 -40.28 -30.37
C PRO A 2 25.48 -39.30 -29.19
N ARG A 3 24.76 -38.17 -29.38
CA ARG A 3 24.66 -37.02 -28.48
C ARG A 3 24.18 -37.44 -27.09
N SER A 4 24.85 -36.92 -26.07
CA SER A 4 24.39 -36.89 -24.68
C SER A 4 22.98 -36.30 -24.61
N GLU A 5 22.02 -37.10 -24.16
CA GLU A 5 20.69 -36.63 -23.79
C GLU A 5 20.80 -35.78 -22.54
N SER A 6 20.50 -34.49 -22.68
CA SER A 6 20.32 -33.59 -21.54
C SER A 6 19.18 -34.11 -20.65
N PRO A 7 19.32 -34.04 -19.31
CA PRO A 7 18.30 -34.57 -18.41
C PRO A 7 16.98 -33.83 -18.63
N ILE A 8 15.94 -34.60 -18.94
CA ILE A 8 14.55 -34.14 -19.01
C ILE A 8 14.19 -33.59 -17.63
N VAL A 9 14.16 -32.26 -17.51
CA VAL A 9 13.62 -31.59 -16.34
C VAL A 9 12.11 -31.81 -16.36
N VAL A 10 11.65 -32.81 -15.61
CA VAL A 10 10.23 -33.07 -15.40
C VAL A 10 9.63 -31.84 -14.71
N PRO A 11 8.60 -31.19 -15.28
CA PRO A 11 7.97 -30.05 -14.64
C PRO A 11 7.36 -30.50 -13.32
N GLN A 12 7.80 -29.91 -12.20
CA GLN A 12 7.16 -30.11 -10.91
C GLN A 12 5.71 -29.60 -10.99
N LYS A 13 4.76 -30.52 -11.19
CA LYS A 13 3.32 -30.20 -11.20
C LYS A 13 2.99 -29.47 -9.91
N LYS A 14 2.59 -28.21 -10.03
CA LYS A 14 2.03 -27.39 -8.95
C LYS A 14 0.89 -28.19 -8.31
N VAL A 15 1.06 -28.58 -7.05
CA VAL A 15 0.09 -29.40 -6.31
C VAL A 15 -1.19 -28.57 -6.13
N CYS A 16 -2.21 -28.85 -6.94
CA CYS A 16 -3.51 -28.20 -6.84
C CYS A 16 -4.45 -28.99 -5.91
N LEU A 17 -5.35 -28.26 -5.23
CA LEU A 17 -6.41 -28.86 -4.42
C LEU A 17 -7.50 -29.42 -5.34
N GLN A 18 -7.82 -30.69 -5.13
CA GLN A 18 -8.94 -31.36 -5.79
C GLN A 18 -10.27 -30.95 -5.15
N LYS A 19 -11.35 -31.08 -5.90
CA LYS A 19 -12.70 -30.74 -5.42
C LYS A 19 -13.08 -31.49 -4.14
N ALA A 20 -12.75 -32.78 -4.05
CA ALA A 20 -13.00 -33.61 -2.87
C ALA A 20 -12.24 -33.12 -1.64
N GLU A 21 -10.99 -32.68 -1.80
CA GLU A 21 -10.19 -32.10 -0.71
C GLU A 21 -10.81 -30.77 -0.23
N VAL A 22 -11.30 -29.94 -1.16
CA VAL A 22 -11.97 -28.67 -0.83
C VAL A 22 -13.29 -28.90 -0.08
N LEU A 23 -14.04 -29.96 -0.38
CA LEU A 23 -15.26 -30.30 0.36
C LEU A 23 -14.97 -30.62 1.82
N VAL A 24 -13.94 -31.43 2.08
CA VAL A 24 -13.48 -31.71 3.45
C VAL A 24 -13.05 -30.41 4.15
N LEU A 25 -12.26 -29.57 3.47
CA LEU A 25 -11.81 -28.29 4.05
C LEU A 25 -12.98 -27.35 4.38
N ARG A 26 -14.05 -27.35 3.57
CA ARG A 26 -15.27 -26.56 3.84
C ARG A 26 -16.05 -27.09 5.02
N ALA A 27 -16.17 -28.42 5.17
CA ALA A 27 -16.90 -29.04 6.28
C ALA A 27 -16.30 -28.64 7.64
N HIS A 28 -14.97 -28.56 7.72
CA HIS A 28 -14.24 -28.17 8.94
C HIS A 28 -13.99 -26.66 9.08
N LEU A 29 -14.55 -25.83 8.20
CA LEU A 29 -14.23 -24.41 8.17
C LEU A 29 -14.73 -23.68 9.42
N GLU A 30 -15.91 -24.04 9.93
CA GLU A 30 -16.46 -23.43 11.15
C GLU A 30 -15.69 -23.86 12.40
N ASP A 31 -15.31 -25.14 12.50
CA ASP A 31 -14.45 -25.64 13.58
C ASP A 31 -13.08 -24.96 13.57
N TRP A 32 -12.52 -24.73 12.38
CA TRP A 32 -11.27 -23.99 12.23
C TRP A 32 -11.40 -22.51 12.62
N LYS A 33 -12.55 -21.87 12.34
CA LYS A 33 -12.82 -20.47 12.72
C LYS A 33 -13.04 -20.31 14.23
N SER A 34 -13.64 -21.31 14.88
CA SER A 34 -13.99 -21.26 16.31
C SER A 34 -12.78 -21.41 17.23
N VAL A 35 -11.70 -22.05 16.78
CA VAL A 35 -10.48 -22.26 17.58
C VAL A 35 -9.32 -21.33 17.23
N LYS A 36 -8.38 -21.15 18.18
CA LYS A 36 -7.14 -20.34 18.01
C LYS A 36 -5.91 -21.05 18.58
N GLY A 37 -4.72 -20.55 18.24
CA GLY A 37 -3.46 -21.00 18.85
C GLY A 37 -3.21 -22.51 18.72
N LYS A 38 -2.85 -23.17 19.82
CA LYS A 38 -2.50 -24.61 19.85
C LYS A 38 -3.67 -25.53 19.45
N GLU A 39 -4.91 -25.10 19.63
CA GLU A 39 -6.10 -25.88 19.25
C GLU A 39 -6.28 -25.96 17.73
N ARG A 40 -5.88 -24.92 17.00
CA ARG A 40 -5.83 -24.96 15.51
C ARG A 40 -4.93 -26.05 15.00
N SER A 41 -3.83 -26.33 15.68
CA SER A 41 -2.93 -27.43 15.26
C SER A 41 -3.60 -28.79 15.36
N ARG A 42 -4.51 -28.99 16.33
CA ARG A 42 -5.30 -30.23 16.48
C ARG A 42 -6.34 -30.35 15.38
N VAL A 43 -7.09 -29.27 15.13
CA VAL A 43 -8.08 -29.22 14.04
C VAL A 43 -7.41 -29.45 12.68
N LEU A 44 -6.28 -28.78 12.40
CA LEU A 44 -5.51 -28.99 11.17
C LEU A 44 -5.05 -30.45 11.01
N LEU A 45 -4.70 -31.13 12.10
CA LEU A 45 -4.30 -32.52 12.05
C LEU A 45 -5.48 -33.44 11.70
N ALA A 46 -6.67 -33.17 12.24
CA ALA A 46 -7.89 -33.92 11.90
C ALA A 46 -8.25 -33.71 10.43
N ILE A 47 -8.30 -32.46 9.98
CA ILE A 47 -8.52 -32.08 8.58
C ILE A 47 -7.50 -32.75 7.67
N TYR A 48 -6.22 -32.72 8.04
CA TYR A 48 -5.16 -33.34 7.26
C TYR A 48 -5.38 -34.84 7.09
N LYS A 49 -5.72 -35.56 8.17
CA LYS A 49 -6.00 -37.00 8.10
C LYS A 49 -7.12 -37.29 7.10
N GLU A 50 -8.22 -36.55 7.17
CA GLU A 50 -9.39 -36.77 6.31
C GLU A 50 -9.15 -36.33 4.85
N ALA A 51 -8.63 -35.11 4.65
CA ALA A 51 -8.39 -34.58 3.31
C ALA A 51 -7.25 -35.32 2.59
N SER A 52 -6.28 -35.89 3.32
CA SER A 52 -5.22 -36.71 2.71
C SER A 52 -5.73 -38.01 2.08
N LEU A 53 -6.88 -38.53 2.52
CA LEU A 53 -7.53 -39.70 1.89
C LEU A 53 -8.09 -39.38 0.51
N GLN A 54 -8.42 -38.10 0.28
CA GLN A 54 -8.97 -37.58 -0.97
C GLN A 54 -7.88 -37.04 -1.92
N ALA A 55 -6.61 -37.12 -1.50
CA ALA A 55 -5.49 -36.69 -2.32
C ALA A 55 -5.27 -37.64 -3.50
N PRO A 56 -4.92 -37.12 -4.69
CA PRO A 56 -4.72 -37.93 -5.90
C PRO A 56 -3.46 -38.82 -5.84
N THR A 57 -2.58 -38.59 -4.86
CA THR A 57 -1.33 -39.32 -4.72
C THR A 57 -1.04 -39.56 -3.25
N LYS A 58 -0.72 -40.81 -2.90
CA LYS A 58 -0.40 -41.24 -1.53
C LYS A 58 1.10 -41.16 -1.20
N GLU A 59 1.86 -40.49 -2.05
CA GLU A 59 3.29 -40.28 -1.84
C GLU A 59 3.51 -39.37 -0.62
N LYS A 60 4.33 -39.84 0.33
CA LYS A 60 4.52 -39.18 1.63
C LYS A 60 5.03 -37.73 1.49
N ALA A 61 5.91 -37.45 0.54
CA ALA A 61 6.46 -36.11 0.31
C ALA A 61 5.38 -35.11 -0.16
N LEU A 62 4.52 -35.54 -1.10
CA LEU A 62 3.43 -34.73 -1.63
C LEU A 62 2.32 -34.53 -0.60
N LEU A 63 2.00 -35.53 0.21
CA LEU A 63 1.05 -35.39 1.31
C LEU A 63 1.56 -34.37 2.35
N LYS A 64 2.85 -34.41 2.69
CA LYS A 64 3.45 -33.41 3.59
C LYS A 64 3.36 -31.99 3.02
N ALA A 65 3.55 -31.81 1.71
CA ALA A 65 3.37 -30.53 1.03
C ALA A 65 1.91 -30.05 1.06
N ARG A 66 0.94 -30.97 0.88
CA ARG A 66 -0.51 -30.67 0.93
C ARG A 66 -0.97 -30.12 2.28
N ARG A 67 -0.36 -30.53 3.39
CA ARG A 67 -0.69 -29.99 4.73
C ARG A 67 -0.59 -28.46 4.78
N LYS A 68 0.48 -27.90 4.20
CA LYS A 68 0.69 -26.43 4.15
C LYS A 68 -0.35 -25.75 3.25
N ILE A 69 -0.75 -26.42 2.18
CA ILE A 69 -1.78 -25.93 1.24
C ILE A 69 -3.16 -25.88 1.93
N TYR A 70 -3.52 -26.92 2.70
CA TYR A 70 -4.76 -26.95 3.48
C TYR A 70 -4.81 -25.83 4.51
N GLU A 71 -3.73 -25.66 5.27
CA GLU A 71 -3.61 -24.58 6.25
C GLU A 71 -3.77 -23.20 5.60
N GLN A 72 -3.08 -22.97 4.47
CA GLN A 72 -3.16 -21.71 3.74
C GLN A 72 -4.55 -21.45 3.19
N TRP A 73 -5.23 -22.48 2.66
CA TRP A 73 -6.60 -22.36 2.19
C TRP A 73 -7.55 -21.98 3.33
N LEU A 74 -7.48 -22.69 4.47
CA LEU A 74 -8.31 -22.41 5.65
C LEU A 74 -8.06 -21.01 6.20
N GLN A 75 -6.80 -20.57 6.27
CA GLN A 75 -6.44 -19.20 6.66
C GLN A 75 -7.04 -18.16 5.70
N ASN A 76 -6.95 -18.39 4.39
CA ASN A 76 -7.48 -17.47 3.39
C ASN A 76 -9.01 -17.36 3.44
N GLN A 77 -9.71 -18.48 3.70
CA GLN A 77 -11.18 -18.50 3.85
C GLN A 77 -11.66 -17.96 5.21
N SER A 78 -10.80 -18.03 6.24
CA SER A 78 -11.10 -17.54 7.59
C SER A 78 -10.75 -16.08 7.80
N ARG A 79 -9.89 -15.51 6.95
CA ARG A 79 -9.76 -14.07 6.84
C ARG A 79 -11.11 -13.57 6.36
N ARG A 80 -11.89 -12.93 7.25
CA ARG A 80 -12.85 -11.92 6.81
C ARG A 80 -12.10 -11.09 5.77
N ARG A 81 -12.65 -10.87 4.58
CA ARG A 81 -12.15 -9.78 3.72
C ARG A 81 -12.21 -8.57 4.64
N GLY A 82 -11.07 -8.22 5.22
CA GLY A 82 -11.01 -7.13 6.19
C GLY A 82 -11.61 -5.94 5.48
N ALA A 83 -12.40 -5.13 6.18
CA ALA A 83 -12.67 -3.77 5.73
C ALA A 83 -11.34 -3.27 5.15
N ALA A 84 -11.34 -2.89 3.87
CA ALA A 84 -10.12 -2.53 3.16
C ALA A 84 -9.29 -1.69 4.11
N LYS A 85 -8.03 -2.11 4.36
CA LYS A 85 -7.13 -1.29 5.20
C LYS A 85 -7.28 0.13 4.68
N PRO A 86 -7.45 1.13 5.56
CA PRO A 86 -7.65 2.49 5.09
C PRO A 86 -6.58 2.79 4.05
N LEU A 87 -7.01 3.11 2.82
CA LEU A 87 -6.13 3.26 1.66
C LEU A 87 -4.98 4.21 1.99
N ILE A 88 -5.23 5.16 2.90
CA ILE A 88 -4.26 6.10 3.40
C ILE A 88 -4.32 6.16 4.93
N LYS A 89 -3.14 6.04 5.55
CA LYS A 89 -2.89 6.49 6.92
C LYS A 89 -2.45 7.95 6.81
N TYR A 90 -3.27 8.89 7.29
CA TYR A 90 -2.86 10.29 7.40
C TYR A 90 -1.67 10.36 8.34
N GLY A 91 -0.50 10.74 7.82
CA GLY A 91 0.72 11.02 8.57
C GLY A 91 1.21 9.88 9.47
N ARG A 92 2.31 9.21 9.09
CA ARG A 92 3.24 8.79 10.13
C ARG A 92 3.98 10.05 10.59
N HIS A 93 4.18 10.19 11.90
CA HIS A 93 5.15 11.13 12.44
C HIS A 93 6.47 10.95 11.69
N TRP A 94 7.07 12.04 11.20
CA TRP A 94 8.39 12.02 10.61
C TRP A 94 9.39 11.50 11.63
N THR A 95 10.28 10.64 11.15
CA THR A 95 11.39 10.08 11.90
C THR A 95 12.69 10.63 11.33
N ALA A 96 13.74 10.69 12.15
CA ALA A 96 15.07 11.08 11.68
C ALA A 96 15.51 10.27 10.46
N ARG A 97 15.21 8.96 10.45
CA ARG A 97 15.49 8.10 9.29
C ARG A 97 14.78 8.58 8.01
N GLN A 98 13.55 9.06 8.10
CA GLN A 98 12.84 9.59 6.92
C GLN A 98 13.42 10.92 6.45
N VAL A 99 13.80 11.80 7.38
CA VAL A 99 14.54 13.04 7.07
C VAL A 99 15.83 12.70 6.34
N LEU A 100 16.67 11.81 6.90
CA LEU A 100 17.93 11.40 6.28
C LEU A 100 17.75 10.77 4.90
N ILE A 101 16.73 9.94 4.70
CA ILE A 101 16.45 9.38 3.36
C ILE A 101 16.09 10.47 2.37
N HIS A 102 15.37 11.49 2.81
CA HIS A 102 15.00 12.62 1.97
C HIS A 102 16.24 13.48 1.65
N THR A 103 16.98 13.90 2.66
CA THR A 103 18.18 14.74 2.52
C THR A 103 19.25 14.08 1.66
N HIS A 104 19.46 12.76 1.83
CA HIS A 104 20.48 12.01 1.08
C HIS A 104 19.90 11.20 -0.09
N LYS A 105 18.71 11.56 -0.62
CA LYS A 105 18.04 10.84 -1.71
C LYS A 105 18.95 10.65 -2.93
N ALA A 106 19.79 11.65 -3.26
CA ALA A 106 20.76 11.57 -4.35
C ALA A 106 21.90 10.56 -4.07
N SER A 107 22.51 10.61 -2.89
CA SER A 107 23.56 9.66 -2.49
C SER A 107 23.03 8.22 -2.43
N ILE A 108 21.80 8.03 -1.95
CA ILE A 108 21.15 6.71 -1.94
C ILE A 108 20.93 6.21 -3.37
N ARG A 109 20.50 7.08 -4.30
CA ARG A 109 20.38 6.70 -5.72
C ARG A 109 21.74 6.27 -6.30
N GLN A 110 22.79 7.04 -6.05
CA GLN A 110 24.14 6.69 -6.50
C GLN A 110 24.59 5.33 -5.95
N GLU A 111 24.37 5.09 -4.66
CA GLU A 111 24.69 3.82 -3.99
C GLU A 111 23.89 2.63 -4.53
N THR A 112 22.66 2.84 -5.02
CA THR A 112 21.90 1.73 -5.65
C THR A 112 22.53 1.28 -6.97
N GLY A 113 23.19 2.17 -7.71
CA GLY A 113 23.72 1.92 -9.06
C GLY A 113 22.66 1.55 -10.10
N GLU A 114 21.38 1.79 -9.81
CA GLU A 114 20.22 1.43 -10.64
C GLU A 114 19.63 2.68 -11.29
N MET A 115 19.07 2.54 -12.50
CA MET A 115 18.32 3.62 -13.14
C MET A 115 17.03 3.93 -12.37
N ALA A 116 16.65 5.22 -12.34
CA ALA A 116 15.39 5.66 -11.79
C ALA A 116 14.21 4.89 -12.39
N GLY A 117 13.38 4.28 -11.54
CA GLY A 117 12.20 3.53 -11.94
C GLY A 117 12.42 2.06 -12.29
N SER A 118 13.64 1.51 -12.16
CA SER A 118 13.87 0.07 -12.37
C SER A 118 13.23 -0.78 -11.25
N GLU A 119 12.83 -2.02 -11.55
CA GLU A 119 12.37 -2.97 -10.53
C GLU A 119 13.47 -3.27 -9.50
N GLY A 120 14.74 -3.23 -9.94
CA GLY A 120 15.93 -3.33 -9.09
C GLY A 120 16.04 -2.20 -8.07
N MET A 121 15.59 -0.98 -8.39
CA MET A 121 15.63 0.16 -7.48
C MET A 121 14.83 -0.11 -6.20
N ILE A 122 13.60 -0.63 -6.32
CA ILE A 122 12.74 -0.89 -5.14
C ILE A 122 13.40 -1.87 -4.18
N THR A 123 14.04 -2.91 -4.72
CA THR A 123 14.67 -3.96 -3.91
C THR A 123 15.99 -3.51 -3.27
N ARG A 124 16.79 -2.70 -3.97
CA ARG A 124 18.10 -2.24 -3.49
C ARG A 124 18.03 -0.99 -2.61
N TRP A 125 17.00 -0.16 -2.77
CA TRP A 125 16.84 1.11 -2.04
C TRP A 125 17.00 0.97 -0.53
N PRO A 126 16.37 0.01 0.18
CA PRO A 126 16.50 -0.08 1.63
C PRO A 126 17.94 -0.38 2.07
N LYS A 127 18.68 -1.17 1.29
CA LYS A 127 20.08 -1.51 1.56
C LYS A 127 20.98 -0.30 1.33
N ALA A 128 20.83 0.38 0.20
CA ALA A 128 21.58 1.60 -0.12
C ALA A 128 21.33 2.71 0.92
N ALA A 129 20.06 2.94 1.28
CA ALA A 129 19.69 3.87 2.34
C ALA A 129 20.36 3.53 3.67
N LYS A 130 20.42 2.25 4.03
CA LYS A 130 21.12 1.80 5.24
C LYS A 130 22.63 2.06 5.15
N THR A 131 23.26 1.77 4.01
CA THR A 131 24.69 2.04 3.80
C THR A 131 24.98 3.52 3.99
N VAL A 132 24.28 4.39 3.28
CA VAL A 132 24.50 5.85 3.35
C VAL A 132 24.30 6.36 4.79
N ILE A 133 23.18 6.01 5.43
CA ILE A 133 22.88 6.47 6.81
C ILE A 133 23.91 5.97 7.83
N ASN A 134 24.45 4.76 7.64
CA ASN A 134 25.44 4.20 8.54
C ASN A 134 26.78 4.96 8.53
N HIS A 135 27.11 5.64 7.42
CA HIS A 135 28.33 6.45 7.29
C HIS A 135 28.17 7.88 7.81
N LEU A 136 26.95 8.31 8.12
CA LEU A 136 26.69 9.63 8.71
C LEU A 136 27.21 9.70 10.15
N SER A 137 27.69 10.89 10.52
CA SER A 137 28.19 11.19 11.85
C SER A 137 27.07 11.14 12.91
N ALA A 138 27.45 11.14 14.18
CA ALA A 138 26.48 11.26 15.27
C ALA A 138 25.73 12.61 15.21
N GLU A 139 26.46 13.69 14.88
CA GLU A 139 25.92 15.05 14.74
C GLU A 139 24.85 15.11 13.64
N GLU A 140 25.13 14.57 12.45
CA GLU A 140 24.16 14.54 11.33
C GLU A 140 22.88 13.77 11.68
N ARG A 141 22.98 12.75 12.54
CA ARG A 141 21.82 11.98 13.00
C ARG A 141 21.01 12.75 14.04
N GLU A 142 21.66 13.47 14.94
CA GLU A 142 21.01 14.34 15.92
C GLU A 142 20.29 15.52 15.24
N GLU A 143 20.92 16.15 14.25
CA GLU A 143 20.29 17.18 13.43
C GLU A 143 19.03 16.66 12.73
N ALA A 144 19.07 15.42 12.23
CA ALA A 144 17.90 14.80 11.61
C ALA A 144 16.77 14.50 12.61
N GLU A 145 17.09 14.22 13.88
CA GLU A 145 16.10 14.06 14.95
C GLU A 145 15.42 15.39 15.26
N ALA A 146 16.21 16.46 15.45
CA ALA A 146 15.68 17.81 15.65
C ALA A 146 14.84 18.29 14.46
N MET A 147 15.29 18.01 13.23
CA MET A 147 14.55 18.36 12.02
C MET A 147 13.26 17.56 11.88
N ALA A 148 13.26 16.27 12.25
CA ALA A 148 12.04 15.47 12.28
C ALA A 148 11.04 16.07 13.28
N GLU A 149 11.46 16.40 14.50
CA GLU A 149 10.60 17.05 15.49
C GLU A 149 10.02 18.36 14.95
N LYS A 150 10.86 19.22 14.37
CA LYS A 150 10.41 20.46 13.71
C LYS A 150 9.34 20.20 12.66
N TRP A 151 9.58 19.26 11.74
CA TRP A 151 8.62 18.94 10.66
C TRP A 151 7.30 18.33 11.15
N ASN A 152 7.27 17.77 12.36
CA ASN A 152 6.04 17.24 12.94
C ASN A 152 5.24 18.30 13.72
N ASN A 153 5.93 19.27 14.31
CA ASN A 153 5.30 20.38 15.02
C ASN A 153 4.88 21.51 14.07
N GLU A 154 5.62 21.69 12.98
CA GLU A 154 5.38 22.67 11.93
C GLU A 154 5.00 21.96 10.62
N ALA A 155 5.27 22.61 9.48
CA ALA A 155 5.11 22.01 8.17
C ALA A 155 6.44 21.49 7.62
N VAL A 156 6.38 20.42 6.82
CA VAL A 156 7.56 19.96 6.05
C VAL A 156 7.96 21.01 5.01
N PRO A 157 9.21 20.99 4.52
CA PRO A 157 9.68 21.86 3.45
C PRO A 157 8.76 21.86 2.21
N PRO A 158 8.64 23.00 1.49
CA PRO A 158 7.72 23.14 0.35
C PRO A 158 7.88 22.09 -0.76
N ASP A 159 9.11 21.67 -1.06
CA ASP A 159 9.40 20.63 -2.06
C ASP A 159 8.80 19.27 -1.67
N ILE A 160 8.82 18.94 -0.38
CA ILE A 160 8.19 17.73 0.16
C ILE A 160 6.66 17.86 0.12
N GLN A 161 6.13 19.04 0.43
CA GLN A 161 4.69 19.30 0.32
C GLN A 161 4.22 19.11 -1.12
N ALA A 162 4.96 19.66 -2.09
CA ALA A 162 4.69 19.52 -3.52
C ALA A 162 4.73 18.05 -3.97
N GLU A 163 5.79 17.30 -3.62
CA GLU A 163 5.90 15.87 -3.97
C GLU A 163 4.71 15.07 -3.41
N VAL A 164 4.29 15.36 -2.17
CA VAL A 164 3.14 14.68 -1.55
C VAL A 164 1.81 15.10 -2.20
N ALA A 165 1.61 16.39 -2.47
CA ALA A 165 0.40 16.89 -3.11
C ALA A 165 0.21 16.26 -4.50
N GLU A 166 1.26 16.25 -5.32
CA GLU A 166 1.23 15.69 -6.68
C GLU A 166 1.05 14.16 -6.69
N SER A 167 1.79 13.44 -5.84
CA SER A 167 1.78 11.96 -5.89
C SER A 167 0.65 11.31 -5.10
N LYS A 168 0.15 11.98 -4.05
CA LYS A 168 -0.79 11.38 -3.08
C LYS A 168 -1.99 12.25 -2.76
N GLY A 169 -1.97 13.54 -3.08
CA GLY A 169 -3.02 14.50 -2.68
C GLY A 169 -4.42 14.03 -3.08
N ALA A 170 -4.65 13.71 -4.35
CA ALA A 170 -5.95 13.23 -4.84
C ALA A 170 -6.44 11.98 -4.09
N ASN A 171 -5.55 11.00 -3.88
CA ASN A 171 -5.90 9.78 -3.14
C ASN A 171 -6.24 10.11 -1.67
N MET A 172 -5.51 11.04 -1.03
CA MET A 172 -5.76 11.47 0.36
C MET A 172 -7.15 12.09 0.51
N ILE A 173 -7.53 12.90 -0.47
CA ILE A 173 -8.82 13.55 -0.55
C ILE A 173 -9.93 12.52 -0.81
N GLU A 174 -9.77 11.63 -1.78
CA GLU A 174 -10.74 10.56 -2.06
C GLU A 174 -10.99 9.68 -0.82
N HIS A 175 -9.94 9.33 -0.09
CA HIS A 175 -10.07 8.55 1.14
C HIS A 175 -10.80 9.32 2.25
N PHE A 176 -10.58 10.63 2.33
CA PHE A 176 -11.28 11.51 3.28
C PHE A 176 -12.76 11.55 2.95
N THR A 177 -13.12 11.92 1.72
CA THR A 177 -14.51 12.04 1.27
C THR A 177 -15.26 10.72 1.41
N THR A 178 -14.62 9.60 1.04
CA THR A 178 -15.16 8.24 1.23
C THR A 178 -15.49 7.95 2.69
N LYS A 179 -14.62 8.33 3.63
CA LYS A 179 -14.87 8.13 5.05
C LYS A 179 -16.00 9.00 5.57
N MET A 180 -16.05 10.26 5.16
CA MET A 180 -17.10 11.20 5.56
C MET A 180 -18.48 10.70 5.09
N PHE A 181 -18.58 10.23 3.84
CA PHE A 181 -19.82 9.63 3.35
C PHE A 181 -20.19 8.37 4.12
N LYS A 182 -19.29 7.39 4.22
CA LYS A 182 -19.60 6.08 4.84
C LYS A 182 -19.95 6.17 6.31
N LYS A 183 -19.38 7.12 7.05
CA LYS A 183 -19.60 7.25 8.49
C LYS A 183 -20.71 8.24 8.85
N ALA A 184 -20.88 9.30 8.07
CA ALA A 184 -21.74 10.43 8.42
C ALA A 184 -22.74 10.81 7.31
N GLY A 185 -22.77 10.09 6.19
CA GLY A 185 -23.64 10.42 5.05
C GLY A 185 -23.26 11.72 4.33
N MET A 186 -22.10 12.30 4.64
CA MET A 186 -21.70 13.60 4.10
C MET A 186 -21.16 13.47 2.67
N ARG A 187 -21.75 14.25 1.76
CA ARG A 187 -21.19 14.52 0.43
C ARG A 187 -20.23 15.70 0.54
N VAL A 188 -19.05 15.57 -0.07
CA VAL A 188 -17.95 16.52 0.10
C VAL A 188 -17.36 16.85 -1.27
N CYS A 189 -17.19 18.13 -1.54
CA CYS A 189 -16.43 18.68 -2.66
C CYS A 189 -15.30 19.53 -2.07
N ILE A 190 -14.07 19.41 -2.58
CA ILE A 190 -12.89 20.09 -2.03
C ILE A 190 -12.20 20.92 -3.11
N LEU A 191 -11.97 22.19 -2.78
CA LEU A 191 -11.02 23.06 -3.47
C LEU A 191 -9.67 22.96 -2.78
N SER A 192 -8.60 22.85 -3.58
CA SER A 192 -7.23 22.74 -3.10
C SER A 192 -6.31 23.64 -3.91
N ALA A 193 -5.31 24.21 -3.25
CA ALA A 193 -4.26 25.02 -3.84
C ALA A 193 -2.93 24.66 -3.17
N TRP A 194 -1.86 24.57 -3.95
CA TRP A 194 -0.51 24.29 -3.45
C TRP A 194 0.53 24.86 -4.41
N LYS A 195 1.78 25.00 -3.96
CA LYS A 195 2.91 25.27 -4.86
C LYS A 195 3.53 23.96 -5.33
N ASP A 196 3.80 23.85 -6.62
CA ASP A 196 4.55 22.72 -7.18
C ASP A 196 6.04 22.79 -6.80
N SER A 197 6.80 21.79 -7.25
CA SER A 197 8.25 21.74 -6.99
C SER A 197 9.05 22.93 -7.56
N GLN A 198 8.48 23.70 -8.49
CA GLN A 198 9.06 24.92 -9.07
C GLN A 198 8.54 26.19 -8.39
N GLY A 199 7.68 26.05 -7.37
CA GLY A 199 7.08 27.17 -6.65
C GLY A 199 5.87 27.79 -7.36
N LYS A 200 5.38 27.19 -8.46
CA LYS A 200 4.22 27.68 -9.20
C LYS A 200 2.93 27.28 -8.49
N LEU A 201 1.97 28.20 -8.38
CA LEU A 201 0.64 27.92 -7.87
C LEU A 201 -0.10 26.91 -8.77
N MET A 202 -0.59 25.87 -8.10
CA MET A 202 -1.42 24.82 -8.64
C MET A 202 -2.78 24.85 -7.95
N LEU A 203 -3.83 24.60 -8.72
CA LEU A 203 -5.21 24.57 -8.25
C LEU A 203 -5.82 23.21 -8.57
N GLY A 204 -6.72 22.73 -7.72
CA GLY A 204 -7.43 21.47 -7.93
C GLY A 204 -8.82 21.51 -7.33
N GLY A 205 -9.80 21.05 -8.10
CA GLY A 205 -11.15 20.71 -7.64
C GLY A 205 -11.28 19.19 -7.54
N HIS A 206 -11.75 18.70 -6.39
CA HIS A 206 -11.87 17.28 -6.11
C HIS A 206 -13.29 16.94 -5.71
N ASP A 207 -13.94 16.12 -6.53
CA ASP A 207 -15.30 15.68 -6.34
C ASP A 207 -15.43 14.20 -6.68
N PHE A 208 -15.82 13.43 -5.66
CA PHE A 208 -15.97 11.97 -5.74
C PHE A 208 -17.42 11.54 -5.50
N ASN A 209 -18.38 12.46 -5.54
CA ASN A 209 -19.76 12.19 -5.14
C ASN A 209 -20.48 11.16 -6.03
N GLU A 210 -20.09 11.06 -7.31
CA GLU A 210 -20.57 10.03 -8.25
C GLU A 210 -20.22 8.60 -7.81
N GLN A 211 -19.21 8.43 -6.96
CA GLN A 211 -18.84 7.12 -6.42
C GLN A 211 -19.79 6.66 -5.29
N PHE A 212 -20.69 7.53 -4.82
CA PHE A 212 -21.50 7.31 -3.63
C PHE A 212 -23.00 7.28 -3.95
N GLY A 213 -23.53 6.07 -4.18
CA GLY A 213 -24.95 5.82 -4.38
C GLY A 213 -25.47 6.46 -5.67
N ASP A 214 -26.54 7.23 -5.56
CA ASP A 214 -27.18 8.03 -6.61
C ASP A 214 -26.59 9.46 -6.69
N GLY A 215 -25.37 9.65 -6.19
CA GLY A 215 -24.74 10.97 -6.17
C GLY A 215 -24.42 11.51 -7.55
N GLU A 216 -24.68 12.79 -7.75
CA GLU A 216 -24.18 13.53 -8.91
C GLU A 216 -22.94 14.33 -8.53
N SER A 217 -22.04 14.53 -9.50
CA SER A 217 -20.88 15.41 -9.32
C SER A 217 -21.35 16.86 -9.26
N PHE A 218 -20.96 17.57 -8.21
CA PHE A 218 -21.11 19.02 -8.10
C PHE A 218 -20.35 19.74 -9.21
N ILE A 219 -19.08 19.36 -9.44
CA ILE A 219 -18.21 20.03 -10.43
C ILE A 219 -18.77 19.89 -11.85
N LYS A 220 -19.36 18.74 -12.18
CA LYS A 220 -19.91 18.50 -13.53
C LYS A 220 -21.32 19.05 -13.75
N THR A 221 -22.10 19.21 -12.69
CA THR A 221 -23.52 19.63 -12.79
C THR A 221 -23.74 21.12 -12.55
N ARG A 222 -22.72 21.83 -12.07
CA ARG A 222 -22.78 23.26 -11.80
C ARG A 222 -21.79 24.01 -12.68
N ASP A 223 -22.04 25.31 -12.86
CA ASP A 223 -21.16 26.20 -13.62
C ASP A 223 -19.89 26.49 -12.79
N TRP A 224 -19.01 25.50 -12.81
CA TRP A 224 -17.79 25.47 -12.03
C TRP A 224 -16.78 26.49 -12.53
N ASP A 225 -16.55 26.52 -13.83
CA ASP A 225 -15.50 27.31 -14.47
C ASP A 225 -15.80 28.80 -14.47
N SER A 226 -17.09 29.19 -14.58
CA SER A 226 -17.46 30.61 -14.69
C SER A 226 -17.78 31.27 -13.35
N ILE A 227 -18.19 30.48 -12.34
CA ILE A 227 -18.66 31.03 -11.05
C ILE A 227 -17.67 30.76 -9.93
N ILE A 228 -17.23 29.51 -9.77
CA ILE A 228 -16.47 29.10 -8.57
C ILE A 228 -14.97 29.23 -8.78
N MET A 229 -14.47 28.87 -9.97
CA MET A 229 -13.05 28.90 -10.26
C MET A 229 -12.42 30.30 -10.25
N PRO A 230 -13.05 31.37 -10.75
CA PRO A 230 -12.44 32.71 -10.72
C PRO A 230 -12.15 33.20 -9.31
N GLU A 231 -13.15 33.11 -8.42
CA GLU A 231 -13.00 33.45 -7.00
C GLU A 231 -11.92 32.59 -6.33
N TRP A 232 -11.87 31.29 -6.64
CA TRP A 232 -10.85 30.41 -6.09
C TRP A 232 -9.44 30.74 -6.56
N VAL A 233 -9.28 31.08 -7.84
CA VAL A 233 -8.00 31.51 -8.43
C VAL A 233 -7.52 32.79 -7.76
N GLU A 234 -8.40 33.78 -7.60
CA GLU A 234 -8.09 35.06 -6.97
C GLU A 234 -7.66 34.85 -5.51
N TYR A 235 -8.49 34.18 -4.71
CA TYR A 235 -8.16 33.87 -3.32
C TYR A 235 -6.84 33.11 -3.19
N ALA A 236 -6.63 32.06 -4.00
CA ALA A 236 -5.40 31.28 -3.93
C ALA A 236 -4.17 32.11 -4.37
N GLY A 237 -4.30 32.97 -5.37
CA GLY A 237 -3.24 33.90 -5.77
C GLY A 237 -2.81 34.81 -4.62
N GLU A 238 -3.77 35.44 -3.95
CA GLU A 238 -3.53 36.28 -2.78
C GLU A 238 -2.81 35.52 -1.65
N GLN A 239 -3.32 34.34 -1.28
CA GLN A 239 -2.76 33.58 -0.16
C GLN A 239 -1.35 33.04 -0.44
N PHE A 240 -1.01 32.78 -1.70
CA PHE A 240 0.30 32.27 -2.09
C PHE A 240 1.28 33.36 -2.58
N GLY A 241 0.86 34.63 -2.50
CA GLY A 241 1.67 35.79 -2.87
C GLY A 241 1.93 35.91 -4.37
N GLU A 242 1.07 35.29 -5.19
CA GLU A 242 1.04 35.47 -6.63
C GLU A 242 0.01 36.56 -6.93
N ALA A 243 0.45 37.81 -6.90
CA ALA A 243 -0.38 38.91 -7.40
C ALA A 243 -0.63 38.68 -8.90
N MET A 244 -1.89 38.76 -9.33
CA MET A 244 -2.27 38.80 -10.75
C MET A 244 -1.71 40.05 -11.43
#